data_AF-A0A2V5RZG7-F1
#
_entry.id   AF-A0A2V5RZG7-F1
#
_cell.length_a   1.000
_cell.length_b   1.000
_cell.length_c   1.000
_cell.angle_alpha   90.00
_cell.angle_beta   90.00
_cell.angle_gamma   90.00
#
_symmetry.space_group_name_H-M   'P 1'
#
loop_
_entity.id
_entity.type
_entity.pdbx_description
1 polymer ?
#
loop_
_entity_poly.entity_id
_entity_poly.type
_entity_poly.pdbx_seq_one_letter_code
_entity_poly.pdbx_strand_id
1 'polypeptide(L)'
;MSRQLTRAKKTKVASKSRLNFGLPHDHFFSFRNSKYEFFDAVRPEQRIVLRAEKIAEMGELLQFRVDAVVNGKCVSEGELVLTKTPVQLGASSR
;
A
#
# COMPACT_ATOMS: atom_id res chain seq x y z
N MET A 1 16.97 -33.97 -43.20
CA MET A 1 16.72 -34.16 -41.76
C MET A 1 16.66 -32.78 -41.10
N SER A 2 15.48 -32.15 -41.10
CA SER A 2 15.29 -30.73 -40.75
C SER A 2 14.88 -30.58 -39.27
N ARG A 3 15.65 -29.86 -38.46
CA ARG A 3 15.35 -29.58 -37.04
C ARG A 3 14.39 -28.39 -36.95
N GLN A 4 13.14 -28.65 -36.59
CA GLN A 4 12.18 -27.62 -36.21
C GLN A 4 12.52 -27.06 -34.82
N LEU A 5 12.87 -25.78 -34.74
CA LEU A 5 12.95 -25.03 -33.48
C LEU A 5 11.54 -24.69 -32.99
N THR A 6 11.11 -25.32 -31.89
CA THR A 6 9.84 -24.99 -31.22
C THR A 6 9.97 -23.69 -30.41
N ARG A 7 9.17 -22.71 -30.81
CA ARG A 7 9.04 -21.36 -30.24
C ARG A 7 8.50 -21.44 -28.80
N ALA A 8 9.33 -21.08 -27.82
CA ALA A 8 8.91 -20.97 -26.41
C ALA A 8 7.91 -19.82 -26.23
N LYS A 9 6.70 -20.13 -25.73
CA LYS A 9 5.71 -19.13 -25.32
C LYS A 9 6.16 -18.50 -24.00
N LYS A 10 6.52 -17.21 -24.04
CA LYS A 10 6.77 -16.38 -22.85
C LYS A 10 5.45 -16.13 -22.14
N THR A 11 5.18 -16.85 -21.06
CA THR A 11 4.08 -16.57 -20.14
C THR A 11 4.45 -15.32 -19.32
N LYS A 12 3.72 -14.23 -19.53
CA LYS A 12 3.84 -13.00 -18.74
C LYS A 12 3.25 -13.25 -17.36
N VAL A 13 4.09 -13.61 -16.39
CA VAL A 13 3.70 -13.68 -14.99
C VAL A 13 3.57 -12.25 -14.48
N ALA A 14 2.34 -11.73 -14.49
CA ALA A 14 2.00 -10.51 -13.78
C ALA A 14 1.97 -10.83 -12.28
N SER A 15 3.13 -10.77 -11.64
CA SER A 15 3.23 -10.85 -10.17
C SER A 15 2.72 -9.53 -9.58
N LYS A 16 1.40 -9.41 -9.41
CA LYS A 16 0.79 -8.47 -8.46
C LYS A 16 0.97 -9.09 -7.08
N SER A 17 2.18 -8.96 -6.53
CA SER A 17 2.49 -9.35 -5.16
C SER A 17 1.71 -8.45 -4.21
N ARG A 18 0.49 -8.88 -3.84
CA ARG A 18 -0.22 -8.38 -2.66
C ARG A 18 0.56 -8.85 -1.44
N LEU A 19 1.27 -7.93 -0.81
CA LEU A 19 1.83 -8.14 0.53
C LEU A 19 0.65 -8.22 1.50
N ASN A 20 0.23 -9.45 1.81
CA ASN A 20 -0.76 -9.71 2.85
C ASN A 20 -0.01 -9.78 4.19
N PHE A 21 0.06 -8.64 4.89
CA PHE A 21 0.47 -8.64 6.29
C PHE A 21 -0.73 -9.13 7.12
N GLY A 22 -0.68 -10.39 7.54
CA GLY A 22 -1.70 -11.00 8.38
C GLY A 22 -1.69 -10.44 9.79
N LEU A 23 -2.57 -9.49 10.06
CA LEU A 23 -3.14 -9.24 11.37
C LEU A 23 -4.62 -9.70 11.30
N PRO A 24 -5.21 -10.23 12.38
CA PRO A 24 -6.61 -10.61 12.42
C PRO A 24 -7.46 -9.35 12.50
N HIS A 25 -7.46 -8.56 11.43
CA HIS A 25 -8.37 -7.45 11.28
C HIS A 25 -9.54 -7.95 10.46
N ASP A 26 -10.73 -7.86 11.04
CA ASP A 26 -12.02 -8.13 10.38
C ASP A 26 -12.24 -7.25 9.13
N HIS A 27 -11.30 -6.36 8.82
CA HIS A 27 -11.36 -5.42 7.72
C HIS A 27 -10.02 -5.33 6.98
N PHE A 28 -10.11 -5.28 5.66
CA PHE A 28 -9.03 -4.91 4.76
C PHE A 28 -9.06 -3.40 4.49
N PHE A 29 -7.89 -2.76 4.47
CA PHE A 29 -7.78 -1.35 4.11
C PHE A 29 -7.22 -1.19 2.69
N SER A 30 -7.91 -0.43 1.86
CA SER A 30 -7.44 -0.09 0.50
C SER A 30 -7.18 1.41 0.37
N PHE A 31 -6.05 1.77 -0.23
CA PHE A 31 -5.73 3.14 -0.61
C PHE A 31 -6.76 3.67 -1.62
N ARG A 32 -7.37 4.82 -1.32
CA ARG A 32 -8.29 5.52 -2.24
C ARG A 32 -7.63 6.70 -2.90
N ASN A 33 -7.05 7.57 -2.09
CA ASN A 33 -6.38 8.77 -2.53
C ASN A 33 -5.22 9.07 -1.59
N SER A 34 -4.17 9.67 -2.14
CA SER A 34 -3.04 10.13 -1.36
C SER A 34 -2.45 11.36 -2.03
N LYS A 35 -2.19 12.41 -1.26
CA LYS A 35 -1.54 13.62 -1.72
C LYS A 35 -0.39 13.93 -0.79
N TYR A 36 0.80 14.15 -1.34
CA TYR A 36 1.99 14.48 -0.57
C TYR A 36 2.72 15.65 -1.21
N GLU A 37 3.35 16.44 -0.37
CA GLU A 37 4.34 17.44 -0.75
C GLU A 37 5.70 17.03 -0.22
N PHE A 38 6.76 17.25 -1.01
CA PHE A 38 8.12 16.86 -0.67
C PHE A 38 9.00 18.10 -0.61
N PHE A 39 9.60 18.35 0.54
CA PHE A 39 10.39 19.55 0.80
C PHE A 39 11.87 19.33 0.60
N ASP A 40 12.35 18.10 0.81
CA ASP A 40 13.77 17.77 0.74
C ASP A 40 14.00 16.40 0.12
N ALA A 41 15.14 16.25 -0.54
CA ALA A 41 15.64 14.96 -0.98
C ALA A 41 16.20 14.16 0.21
N VAL A 42 15.93 12.87 0.22
CA VAL A 42 16.39 11.92 1.24
C VAL A 42 17.23 10.83 0.58
N ARG A 43 18.33 10.43 1.21
CA ARG A 43 19.19 9.33 0.75
C ARG A 43 18.70 7.97 1.27
N PRO A 44 18.91 6.86 0.54
CA PRO A 44 18.45 5.54 0.94
C PRO A 44 18.92 5.07 2.33
N GLU A 45 20.08 5.53 2.78
CA GLU A 45 20.68 5.13 4.06
C GLU A 45 20.10 5.91 5.26
N GLN A 46 19.36 6.99 5.00
CA GLN A 46 18.78 7.80 6.07
C GLN A 46 17.56 7.11 6.66
N ARG A 47 17.49 7.07 7.99
CA ARG A 47 16.30 6.59 8.70
C ARG A 47 15.17 7.61 8.57
N ILE A 48 14.09 7.19 7.92
CA ILE A 48 12.86 7.97 7.81
C ILE A 48 11.88 7.49 8.89
N VAL A 49 11.36 8.42 9.68
CA VAL A 49 10.25 8.18 10.60
C VAL A 49 8.97 8.62 9.90
N LEU A 50 8.07 7.68 9.65
CA LEU A 50 6.75 7.94 9.09
C LEU A 50 5.72 8.01 10.21
N ARG A 51 4.85 9.02 10.19
CA ARG A 51 3.76 9.16 11.16
C ARG A 51 2.45 9.36 10.43
N ALA A 52 1.39 8.84 11.02
CA ALA A 52 0.03 9.02 10.54
C ALA A 52 -0.87 9.32 11.74
N GLU A 53 -1.58 10.43 11.65
CA GLU A 53 -2.60 10.84 12.61
C GLU A 53 -3.96 10.77 11.93
N LYS A 54 -4.90 10.02 12.51
CA LYS A 54 -6.26 9.95 11.98
C LYS A 54 -6.97 11.28 12.27
N ILE A 55 -7.43 11.94 11.22
CA ILE A 55 -8.10 13.25 11.32
C ILE A 55 -9.61 13.17 11.08
N ALA A 56 -10.09 12.13 10.36
CA ALA A 56 -11.52 11.92 10.15
C ALA A 56 -11.88 10.44 9.89
N GLU A 57 -13.14 10.10 10.15
CA GLU A 57 -13.78 8.84 9.75
C GLU A 57 -15.21 9.12 9.29
N MET A 58 -15.59 8.59 8.13
CA MET A 58 -16.93 8.72 7.56
C MET A 58 -17.36 7.39 6.96
N GLY A 59 -18.12 6.61 7.75
CA GLY A 59 -18.46 5.24 7.40
C GLY A 59 -17.20 4.40 7.21
N GLU A 60 -17.01 3.87 6.01
CA GLU A 60 -15.83 3.08 5.66
C GLU A 60 -14.62 3.91 5.21
N LEU A 61 -14.71 5.25 5.16
CA LEU A 61 -13.60 6.11 4.79
C LEU A 61 -12.83 6.59 6.02
N LEU A 62 -11.51 6.43 5.99
CA LEU A 62 -10.58 6.93 7.00
C LEU A 62 -9.64 7.94 6.36
N GLN A 63 -9.51 9.12 6.96
CA GLN A 63 -8.58 10.14 6.52
C GLN A 63 -7.49 10.34 7.57
N PHE A 64 -6.25 10.41 7.10
CA PHE A 64 -5.07 10.61 7.92
C PHE A 64 -4.28 11.80 7.40
N ARG A 65 -3.77 12.60 8.33
CA ARG A 65 -2.61 13.48 8.07
C ARG A 65 -1.36 12.64 8.28
N VAL A 66 -0.40 12.73 7.37
CA VAL A 66 0.85 11.98 7.46
C VAL A 66 2.06 12.90 7.33
N ASP A 67 3.14 12.55 8.01
CA ASP A 67 4.43 13.21 7.87
C ASP A 67 5.57 12.19 7.76
N ALA A 68 6.65 12.64 7.12
CA ALA A 68 7.92 11.95 7.06
C ALA A 68 9.00 12.85 7.67
N VAL A 69 9.73 12.32 8.64
CA VAL A 69 10.75 13.05 9.40
C VAL A 69 12.09 12.33 9.29
N VAL A 70 13.15 13.09 8.99
CA VAL A 70 14.55 12.62 8.98
C VAL A 70 15.37 13.51 9.91
N ASN A 71 16.05 12.92 10.89
CA ASN A 71 16.84 13.66 11.89
C ASN A 71 16.08 14.83 12.55
N GLY A 72 14.77 14.67 12.77
CA GLY A 72 13.91 15.71 13.35
C GLY A 72 13.39 16.76 12.36
N LYS A 73 13.83 16.77 11.10
CA LYS A 73 13.31 17.66 10.05
C LYS A 73 12.18 16.98 9.27
N CYS A 74 11.06 17.69 9.08
CA CYS A 74 10.00 17.25 8.18
C CYS A 74 10.50 17.36 6.73
N VAL A 75 10.46 16.24 5.99
CA VAL A 75 10.92 16.16 4.59
C VAL A 75 9.76 15.96 3.62
N SER A 76 8.61 15.53 4.13
CA SER A 76 7.36 15.41 3.37
C SER A 76 6.18 15.40 4.32
N GLU A 77 5.07 15.96 3.88
CA GLU A 77 3.79 15.87 4.58
C GLU A 77 2.64 15.71 3.57
N GLY A 78 1.49 15.25 4.06
CA GLY A 78 0.32 15.15 3.23
C GLY A 78 -0.85 14.44 3.87
N GLU A 79 -1.72 13.93 3.01
CA GLU A 79 -2.97 13.28 3.38
C GLU A 79 -3.09 11.91 2.73
N LEU A 80 -3.64 10.97 3.50
CA LEU A 80 -3.92 9.61 3.08
C LEU A 80 -5.38 9.27 3.37
N VAL A 81 -6.11 8.84 2.33
CA VAL A 81 -7.48 8.35 2.47
C VAL A 81 -7.50 6.85 2.20
N LEU A 82 -7.99 6.10 3.18
CA LEU A 82 -8.20 4.66 3.11
C LEU A 82 -9.70 4.34 3.09
N THR A 83 -10.06 3.26 2.42
CA THR A 83 -11.35 2.60 2.62
C THR A 83 -11.14 1.35 3.47
N LYS A 84 -11.94 1.18 4.50
CA LYS A 84 -12.11 -0.02 5.32
C LYS A 84 -13.14 -0.93 4.62
N THR A 85 -12.89 -2.22 4.54
CA THR A 85 -13.83 -3.17 3.92
C THR A 85 -13.85 -4.44 4.75
N PRO A 86 -15.01 -4.93 5.20
CA PRO A 86 -15.07 -6.15 5.97
C PRO A 86 -14.50 -7.33 5.17
N VAL A 87 -13.68 -8.15 5.83
CA VAL A 87 -13.23 -9.41 5.28
C VAL A 87 -14.42 -10.34 5.30
N GLN A 88 -14.99 -10.65 4.13
CA GLN A 88 -15.96 -11.73 4.00
C GLN A 88 -15.23 -13.05 4.22
N LEU A 89 -15.07 -13.44 5.49
CA LEU A 89 -14.77 -14.81 5.87
C LEU A 89 -15.93 -15.65 5.33
N GLY A 90 -15.66 -16.42 4.28
CA GLY A 90 -16.66 -17.16 3.54
C GLY A 90 -17.60 -17.89 4.49
N ALA A 91 -18.88 -17.54 4.45
CA ALA A 91 -19.93 -18.40 4.95
C ALA A 91 -19.87 -19.68 4.12
N SER A 92 -19.10 -20.66 4.59
CA SER A 92 -19.26 -22.05 4.18
C SER A 92 -20.57 -22.51 4.81
N SER A 93 -21.68 -22.27 4.11
CA SER A 93 -22.91 -22.99 4.39
C SER A 93 -22.64 -24.45 4.06
N ARG A 94 -22.58 -25.29 5.10
CA ARG A 94 -22.86 -26.72 4.95
C ARG A 94 -24.36 -26.92 4.87
#